data_AF-A0A929A812-F1
#
_entry.id   AF-A0A929A812-F1
#
_cell.length_a   1.000
_cell.length_b   1.000
_cell.length_c   1.000
_cell.angle_alpha   90.00
_cell.angle_beta   90.00
_cell.angle_gamma   90.00
#
_symmetry.space_group_name_H-M   'P 1'
#
loop_
_entity.id
_entity.type
_entity.pdbx_description
1 polymer ?
#
loop_
_entity_poly.entity_id
_entity_poly.type
_entity_poly.pdbx_seq_one_letter_code
_entity_poly.pdbx_strand_id
1 'polypeptide(L)'
;MRSPDAKPKSTAVGLLEPSEQRTKPLSGNDISGALEAKGWSKAKLAKSLGVDRSLVTRWIKGERTIQPRHQIQIKALLLIA
;
A
#
# COMPACT_ATOMS: atom_id res chain seq x y z
N MET A 1 4.16 -11.42 -48.69
CA MET A 1 3.11 -12.09 -47.88
C MET A 1 3.60 -12.12 -46.43
N ARG A 2 2.78 -11.63 -45.48
CA ARG A 2 3.10 -11.55 -44.05
C ARG A 2 2.83 -12.91 -43.39
N SER A 3 3.79 -13.44 -42.64
CA SER A 3 3.61 -14.62 -41.80
C SER A 3 2.63 -14.33 -40.65
N PRO A 4 1.64 -15.20 -40.40
CA PRO A 4 0.84 -15.18 -39.19
C PRO A 4 1.45 -16.10 -38.11
N ASP A 5 0.82 -16.07 -36.93
CA ASP A 5 0.98 -17.00 -35.80
C ASP A 5 2.28 -16.93 -34.99
N ALA A 6 2.28 -17.09 -33.68
CA ALA A 6 1.28 -16.95 -32.61
C ALA A 6 2.16 -17.09 -31.36
N LYS A 7 2.17 -16.08 -30.49
CA LYS A 7 2.96 -16.17 -29.25
C LYS A 7 2.33 -17.26 -28.37
N PRO A 8 3.12 -18.20 -27.83
CA PRO A 8 2.60 -19.33 -27.09
C PRO A 8 1.88 -18.88 -25.82
N LYS A 9 0.66 -19.42 -25.65
CA LYS A 9 -0.13 -19.34 -24.42
C LYS A 9 0.61 -20.14 -23.36
N SER A 10 1.18 -19.44 -22.37
CA SER A 10 1.80 -20.07 -21.21
C SER A 10 0.70 -20.47 -20.24
N THR A 11 0.35 -21.75 -20.29
CA THR A 11 -0.38 -22.43 -19.22
C THR A 11 0.66 -22.88 -18.19
N ALA A 12 0.65 -22.27 -17.01
CA ALA A 12 1.34 -22.79 -15.84
C ALA A 12 0.31 -23.11 -14.75
N VAL A 13 0.42 -24.35 -14.30
CA VAL A 13 -0.32 -25.07 -13.26
C VAL A 13 -0.01 -24.52 -11.85
N GLY A 14 -0.94 -24.70 -10.90
CA GLY A 14 -0.67 -24.65 -9.45
C GLY A 14 -1.90 -24.14 -8.68
N LEU A 15 -2.85 -25.00 -8.32
CA LEU A 15 -2.88 -25.78 -7.07
C LEU A 15 -2.28 -25.04 -5.86
N LEU A 16 -3.12 -24.91 -4.83
CA LEU A 16 -2.85 -24.42 -3.48
C LEU A 16 -2.81 -22.89 -3.37
N GLU A 17 -3.89 -22.30 -2.87
CA GLU A 17 -3.84 -21.01 -2.19
C GLU A 17 -3.49 -21.26 -0.71
N PRO A 18 -2.21 -21.26 -0.29
CA PRO A 18 -1.90 -21.12 1.11
C PRO A 18 -2.14 -19.65 1.45
N SER A 19 -3.35 -19.34 1.92
CA SER A 19 -3.62 -18.21 2.83
C SER A 19 -2.61 -17.06 2.72
N GLU A 20 -2.55 -16.43 1.54
CA GLU A 20 -1.96 -15.11 1.45
C GLU A 20 -2.93 -14.24 2.24
N GLN A 21 -2.65 -14.08 3.53
CA GLN A 21 -3.05 -12.90 4.27
C GLN A 21 -2.51 -11.75 3.44
N ARG A 22 -3.28 -11.36 2.41
CA ARG A 22 -2.98 -10.24 1.52
C ARG A 22 -3.07 -9.06 2.45
N THR A 23 -1.94 -8.74 3.09
CA THR A 23 -1.73 -7.49 3.75
C THR A 23 -1.90 -6.47 2.64
N LYS A 24 -3.15 -6.01 2.48
CA LYS A 24 -3.50 -5.01 1.47
C LYS A 24 -2.45 -3.91 1.62
N PRO A 25 -1.71 -3.58 0.56
CA PRO A 25 -0.73 -2.52 0.64
C PRO A 25 -1.47 -1.28 1.13
N LEU A 26 -1.04 -0.75 2.27
CA LEU A 26 -1.72 0.35 2.92
C LEU A 26 -1.80 1.51 1.93
N SER A 27 -3.01 1.83 1.46
CA SER A 27 -3.16 2.83 0.42
C SER A 27 -3.25 4.22 1.02
N GLY A 28 -2.89 5.22 0.23
CA GLY A 28 -2.96 6.61 0.66
C GLY A 28 -4.35 7.04 1.11
N ASN A 29 -5.39 6.46 0.50
CA ASN A 29 -6.78 6.69 0.86
C ASN A 29 -7.13 6.10 2.24
N ASP A 30 -6.61 4.91 2.58
CA ASP A 30 -6.80 4.31 3.91
C ASP A 30 -6.16 5.19 4.99
N ILE A 31 -4.97 5.74 4.72
CA ILE A 31 -4.30 6.67 5.63
C ILE A 31 -5.12 7.94 5.79
N SER A 32 -5.58 8.53 4.69
CA SER A 32 -6.36 9.77 4.75
C SER A 32 -7.65 9.57 5.54
N GLY A 33 -8.41 8.51 5.23
CA GLY A 33 -9.65 8.20 5.94
C GLY A 33 -9.43 7.92 7.42
N ALA A 34 -8.37 7.17 7.78
CA ALA A 34 -8.06 6.91 9.18
C ALA A 34 -7.53 8.15 9.93
N LEU A 35 -6.83 9.06 9.25
CA LEU A 35 -6.44 10.35 9.82
C LEU A 35 -7.67 11.21 10.12
N GLU A 36 -8.61 11.29 9.20
CA GLU A 36 -9.86 12.04 9.40
C GLU A 36 -10.71 11.43 10.52
N ALA A 37 -10.90 10.10 10.51
CA ALA A 37 -11.64 9.39 11.55
C ALA A 37 -11.03 9.59 12.96
N LYS A 38 -9.70 9.74 13.04
CA LYS A 38 -8.99 9.97 14.30
C LYS A 38 -8.81 11.47 14.64
N GLY A 39 -9.21 12.38 13.76
CA GLY A 39 -8.96 13.83 13.91
C GLY A 39 -7.46 14.19 13.87
N TRP A 40 -6.63 13.37 13.24
CA TRP A 40 -5.18 13.58 13.15
C TRP A 40 -4.79 14.32 11.88
N SER A 41 -3.93 15.32 12.02
CA SER A 41 -3.32 15.96 10.85
C SER A 41 -2.16 15.13 10.28
N LYS A 42 -1.91 15.26 8.98
CA LYS A 42 -0.74 14.67 8.29
C LYS A 42 0.58 14.97 9.00
N ALA A 43 0.73 16.19 9.53
CA ALA A 43 1.90 16.61 10.30
C ALA A 43 2.05 15.85 11.63
N LYS A 44 0.94 15.52 12.30
CA LYS A 44 0.94 14.72 13.54
C LYS A 44 1.37 13.29 13.25
N LEU A 45 0.87 12.69 12.17
CA LEU A 45 1.31 11.37 11.71
C LEU A 45 2.80 11.35 11.38
N ALA A 46 3.27 12.34 10.63
CA ALA A 46 4.69 12.49 10.29
C ALA A 46 5.56 12.58 11.55
N LYS A 47 5.15 13.40 12.53
CA LYS A 47 5.84 13.54 13.82
C LYS A 47 5.86 12.24 14.62
N SER A 48 4.74 11.52 14.68
CA SER A 48 4.66 10.21 15.37
C SER A 48 5.49 9.12 14.70
N LEU A 49 5.67 9.19 13.37
CA LEU A 49 6.49 8.26 12.60
C LEU A 49 7.97 8.68 12.52
N GLY A 50 8.31 9.91 12.91
CA GLY A 50 9.66 10.46 12.73
C GLY A 50 10.05 10.69 11.27
N VAL A 51 9.08 10.92 10.39
CA VAL A 51 9.30 11.14 8.95
C VAL A 51 8.89 12.55 8.52
N ASP A 52 9.30 12.95 7.33
CA ASP A 52 8.92 14.25 6.78
C ASP A 52 7.43 14.29 6.36
N ARG A 53 6.78 15.45 6.54
CA ARG A 53 5.37 15.65 6.14
C ARG A 53 5.17 15.46 4.62
N SER A 54 6.17 15.80 3.81
CA SER A 54 6.12 15.62 2.36
C SER A 54 6.10 14.14 2.00
N LEU A 55 6.79 13.28 2.78
CA LEU A 55 6.75 11.83 2.58
C LEU A 55 5.35 11.27 2.82
N VAL A 56 4.70 11.68 3.92
CA VAL A 56 3.31 11.31 4.20
C VAL A 56 2.36 11.78 3.10
N THR A 57 2.59 12.97 2.54
CA THR A 57 1.77 13.48 1.44
C THR A 57 1.93 12.63 0.17
N ARG A 58 3.16 12.21 -0.16
CA ARG A 58 3.41 11.31 -1.30
C ARG A 58 2.78 9.94 -1.11
N TRP A 59 2.77 9.42 0.13
CA TRP A 59 2.05 8.19 0.46
C TRP A 59 0.55 8.32 0.26
N ILE A 60 -0.04 9.43 0.74
CA ILE A 60 -1.47 9.71 0.57
C ILE A 60 -1.87 9.83 -0.91
N LYS A 61 -1.01 10.44 -1.73
CA LYS A 61 -1.21 10.57 -3.18
C LYS A 61 -0.89 9.30 -3.97
N GLY A 62 -0.29 8.29 -3.35
CA GLY A 62 0.18 7.08 -4.05
C GLY A 62 1.43 7.29 -4.92
N GLU A 63 2.09 8.45 -4.82
CA GLU A 63 3.31 8.76 -5.57
C GLU A 63 4.51 7.94 -5.10
N ARG A 64 4.44 7.38 -3.89
CA ARG A 64 5.51 6.54 -3.32
C ARG A 64 4.93 5.36 -2.56
N THR A 65 5.51 4.19 -2.78
CA THR A 65 5.22 2.99 -2.01
C THR A 65 5.66 3.15 -0.56
N ILE A 66 4.78 2.78 0.36
CA ILE A 66 5.07 2.79 1.80
C ILE A 66 5.88 1.53 2.12
N GLN A 67 7.05 1.72 2.73
CA GLN A 67 7.86 0.57 3.14
C GLN A 67 7.14 -0.25 4.22
N PRO A 68 7.37 -1.57 4.29
CA PRO A 68 6.68 -2.47 5.24
C PRO A 68 6.80 -2.00 6.70
N ARG A 69 7.98 -1.52 7.11
CA ARG A 69 8.22 -0.97 8.45
C ARG A 69 7.26 0.18 8.79
N HIS A 70 7.09 1.12 7.85
CA HIS A 70 6.18 2.25 8.03
C HIS A 70 4.72 1.81 7.97
N GLN A 71 4.38 0.82 7.14
CA GLN A 71 3.01 0.28 7.12
C GLN A 71 2.62 -0.29 8.49
N ILE A 72 3.48 -1.09 9.12
CA ILE A 72 3.23 -1.64 10.46
C ILE A 72 3.05 -0.51 11.49
N GLN A 73 3.91 0.52 11.45
CA GLN A 73 3.78 1.65 12.36
C GLN A 73 2.50 2.47 12.12
N ILE A 74 2.13 2.70 10.86
CA ILE A 74 0.90 3.42 10.52
C ILE A 74 -0.31 2.61 10.96
N LYS A 75 -0.34 1.30 10.72
CA LYS A 75 -1.41 0.40 11.20
C LYS A 75 -1.53 0.44 12.72
N ALA A 76 -0.41 0.35 13.45
CA ALA A 76 -0.40 0.43 14.90
C ALA A 76 -0.88 1.81 15.42
N LEU A 77 -0.46 2.90 14.77
CA LEU A 77 -0.82 4.26 15.17
C LEU A 77 -2.26 4.63 14.82
N LEU A 78 -2.78 4.15 13.68
CA LEU A 78 -4.11 4.48 13.19
C LEU A 78 -5.14 3.39 13.46
N LEU A 79 -4.74 2.26 14.06
CA LEU A 79 -5.58 1.09 14.36
C LEU A 79 -6.31 0.55 13.11
N ILE A 80 -5.61 0.53 11.97
CA ILE A 80 -6.13 0.04 10.69
C ILE A 80 -5.78 -1.45 10.58
N ALA A 81 -6.79 -2.30 10.38
CA ALA A 81 -6.64 -3.75 10.17
C ALA A 81 -6.15 -4.07 8.75
#